data_AF-A0A662IBV2-F1
#
_entry.id   AF-A0A662IBV2-F1
#
_cell.length_a   1.000
_cell.length_b   1.000
_cell.length_c   1.000
_cell.angle_alpha   90.00
_cell.angle_beta   90.00
_cell.angle_gamma   90.00
#
_symmetry.space_group_name_H-M   'P 1'
#
loop_
_entity.id
_entity.type
_entity.pdbx_description
1 polymer ?
#
loop_
_entity_poly.entity_id
_entity_poly.type
_entity_poly.pdbx_seq_one_letter_code
_entity_poly.pdbx_strand_id
1 'polypeptide(L)'
;MRPVNRAISSVVLILIIVIGVIAGVSIYMLISQKPPTQQPSKPSQPSAGEGGAAKGVVISIISRHPTDILVKAREMFLKSELARKYNITDIKTIVIPPGLWERYITSGQADVAWGGGPTLFDFLYTRGLLAPLTLPEALEAAAQVPDEIAGVPMKRVGEDGKIYWVAAAISSFGFTVNHERLRDYNLTVPHSWRDLASPELGRPLIVYGEAALGIADPTQSTSNTRMYEIILQRYGWRDGWKILTLMAANAVVYSASGDVRDAVIRGDIAVGITIDFYGYTAMMVNPSCEYIIPKGESIVNGDPIALVNGSKHPEAAQAFIAWVLTEGQKVWLDPEINRLPANPSVFDTPEGRNRSDLRKAYELTLKTRAMKFNDTLALLYEQVMQWYFRATLVEVNDYLKAAWKALLAKYFSGAISSEEFNKYVEELTAPLNFTDPSTGEEVTFTEDYAISICQKFVSDASFRDALITAWKKAAIGKYERMLEELGG
;
A
#
# COMPACT_ATOMS: atom_id res chain seq x y z
N MET A 1 -34.83 -3.50 -79.73
CA MET A 1 -34.15 -2.54 -78.84
C MET A 1 -35.06 -2.21 -77.67
N ARG A 2 -34.78 -2.73 -76.48
CA ARG A 2 -35.46 -2.41 -75.21
C ARG A 2 -34.43 -2.41 -74.07
N PRO A 3 -34.64 -1.59 -73.03
CA PRO A 3 -33.56 -0.92 -72.31
C PRO A 3 -33.12 -1.67 -71.05
N VAL A 4 -31.85 -1.47 -70.69
CA VAL A 4 -31.24 -1.87 -69.43
C VAL A 4 -31.66 -0.89 -68.34
N ASN A 5 -32.27 -1.37 -67.25
CA ASN A 5 -32.39 -0.59 -66.01
C ASN A 5 -31.70 -1.34 -64.87
N ARG A 6 -30.65 -0.70 -64.33
CA ARG A 6 -29.81 -1.19 -63.24
C ARG A 6 -30.51 -0.99 -61.90
N ALA A 7 -30.64 -2.06 -61.12
CA ALA A 7 -30.97 -1.96 -59.70
C ALA A 7 -29.73 -1.47 -58.92
N ILE A 8 -29.91 -0.43 -58.11
CA ILE A 8 -28.88 0.09 -57.20
C ILE A 8 -28.83 -0.83 -55.98
N SER A 9 -27.65 -1.38 -55.67
CA SER A 9 -27.43 -2.29 -54.54
C SER A 9 -27.64 -1.58 -53.20
N SER A 10 -28.27 -2.26 -52.23
CA SER A 10 -28.65 -1.77 -50.90
C SER A 10 -27.49 -1.15 -50.09
N VAL A 11 -26.24 -1.45 -50.45
CA VAL A 11 -25.03 -0.88 -49.83
C VAL A 11 -24.86 0.61 -50.19
N VAL A 12 -25.25 1.03 -51.40
CA VAL A 12 -25.15 2.43 -51.85
C VAL A 12 -26.22 3.30 -51.16
N LEU A 13 -27.40 2.74 -50.88
CA LEU A 13 -28.47 3.45 -50.19
C LEU A 13 -28.11 3.73 -48.72
N ILE A 14 -27.45 2.79 -48.04
CA ILE A 14 -26.98 2.96 -46.66
C ILE A 14 -25.87 4.02 -46.57
N LEU A 15 -24.96 4.06 -47.55
CA LEU A 15 -23.88 5.06 -47.57
C LEU A 15 -24.41 6.49 -47.76
N ILE A 16 -25.45 6.68 -48.59
CA ILE A 16 -26.08 7.99 -48.82
C ILE A 16 -26.81 8.47 -47.57
N ILE A 17 -27.45 7.58 -46.82
CA ILE A 17 -28.16 7.93 -45.57
C ILE A 17 -27.15 8.34 -44.48
N VAL A 18 -26.02 7.64 -44.35
CA VAL A 18 -24.99 7.98 -43.34
C VAL A 18 -24.32 9.32 -43.64
N ILE A 19 -24.05 9.63 -44.91
CA ILE A 19 -23.46 10.93 -45.31
C ILE A 19 -24.47 12.08 -45.11
N GLY A 20 -25.76 11.85 -45.37
CA GLY A 20 -26.82 12.84 -45.13
C GLY A 20 -26.99 13.22 -43.65
N VAL A 21 -26.86 12.25 -42.73
CA VAL A 21 -26.97 12.49 -41.28
C VAL A 21 -25.76 13.29 -40.75
N ILE A 22 -24.55 13.01 -41.23
CA ILE A 22 -23.33 13.72 -40.80
C ILE A 22 -23.33 15.18 -41.30
N ALA A 23 -23.81 15.42 -42.53
CA ALA A 23 -23.97 16.78 -43.06
C ALA A 23 -25.05 17.59 -42.32
N GLY A 24 -26.17 16.95 -41.95
CA GLY A 24 -27.26 17.59 -41.20
C GLY A 24 -26.86 18.02 -39.78
N VAL A 25 -26.10 17.19 -39.07
CA VAL A 25 -25.61 17.52 -37.71
C VAL A 25 -24.59 18.65 -37.72
N SER A 26 -23.74 18.71 -38.74
CA SER A 26 -22.73 19.78 -38.89
C SER A 26 -23.38 21.14 -39.20
N ILE A 27 -24.43 21.17 -40.01
CA ILE A 27 -25.18 22.40 -40.33
C ILE A 27 -26.00 22.88 -39.12
N TYR A 28 -26.57 21.97 -38.34
CA TYR A 28 -27.29 22.32 -37.10
C TYR A 28 -26.38 22.96 -36.04
N MET A 29 -25.13 22.49 -35.91
CA MET A 29 -24.15 23.11 -35.00
C MET A 29 -23.67 24.49 -35.48
N LEU A 30 -23.61 24.73 -36.79
CA LEU A 30 -23.25 26.03 -37.38
C LEU A 30 -24.35 27.09 -37.23
N ILE A 31 -25.63 26.69 -37.22
CA ILE A 31 -26.76 27.62 -37.07
C ILE A 31 -27.07 27.93 -35.59
N SER A 32 -26.61 27.10 -34.65
CA SER A 32 -26.95 27.22 -33.21
C SER A 32 -26.00 28.11 -32.39
N GLN A 33 -25.02 28.78 -32.98
CA GLN A 33 -24.14 29.72 -32.27
C GLN A 33 -24.70 31.14 -32.33
N LYS A 34 -25.17 31.68 -31.20
CA LYS A 34 -25.49 33.11 -31.07
C LYS A 34 -24.19 33.94 -31.09
N PRO A 35 -24.16 35.10 -31.77
CA PRO A 35 -22.98 35.96 -31.80
C PRO A 35 -22.75 36.65 -30.44
N PRO A 36 -21.50 36.98 -30.08
CA PRO A 36 -21.19 37.71 -28.85
C PRO A 36 -21.70 39.15 -28.93
N THR A 37 -22.31 39.63 -27.84
CA THR A 37 -22.77 41.01 -27.69
C THR A 37 -21.58 41.95 -27.54
N GLN A 38 -21.45 42.94 -28.44
CA GLN A 38 -20.46 44.02 -28.31
C GLN A 38 -20.89 45.01 -27.20
N GLN A 39 -20.04 45.24 -26.21
CA GLN A 39 -20.14 46.36 -25.28
C GLN A 39 -19.42 47.59 -25.84
N PRO A 40 -19.88 48.84 -25.58
CA PRO A 40 -19.30 50.04 -26.16
C PRO A 40 -17.91 50.35 -25.56
N SER A 41 -16.97 50.71 -26.43
CA SER A 41 -15.61 51.16 -26.08
C SER A 41 -15.62 52.53 -25.40
N LYS A 42 -14.89 52.65 -24.28
CA LYS A 42 -14.50 53.94 -23.67
C LYS A 42 -13.09 54.36 -24.14
N PRO A 43 -12.76 55.66 -24.17
CA PRO A 43 -11.57 56.19 -24.82
C PRO A 43 -10.28 55.88 -24.03
N SER A 44 -9.20 55.68 -24.76
CA SER A 44 -7.86 55.35 -24.27
C SER A 44 -7.03 56.58 -23.88
N GLN A 45 -6.33 56.51 -22.74
CA GLN A 45 -5.04 57.17 -22.41
C GLN A 45 -4.60 56.83 -20.97
N PRO A 46 -3.31 56.95 -20.59
CA PRO A 46 -2.09 56.33 -21.11
C PRO A 46 -1.46 55.34 -20.09
N SER A 47 -0.51 54.51 -20.55
CA SER A 47 0.14 53.45 -19.75
C SER A 47 0.88 54.00 -18.52
N ALA A 48 0.47 53.58 -17.33
CA ALA A 48 1.31 53.57 -16.14
C ALA A 48 1.89 52.16 -15.96
N GLY A 49 3.19 52.07 -15.73
CA GLY A 49 3.95 50.82 -15.73
C GLY A 49 3.40 49.77 -14.76
N GLU A 50 3.05 48.61 -15.31
CA GLU A 50 2.87 47.39 -14.53
C GLU A 50 4.26 46.81 -14.22
N GLY A 51 4.69 46.95 -12.97
CA GLY A 51 5.67 46.03 -12.40
C GLY A 51 5.06 44.64 -12.43
N GLY A 52 5.54 43.77 -13.32
CA GLY A 52 5.04 42.41 -13.47
C GLY A 52 5.17 41.63 -12.17
N ALA A 53 4.06 41.37 -11.49
CA ALA A 53 4.01 40.38 -10.42
C ALA A 53 4.38 39.02 -11.03
N ALA A 54 5.47 38.41 -10.55
CA ALA A 54 5.90 37.09 -10.99
C ALA A 54 4.75 36.08 -10.80
N LYS A 55 4.37 35.35 -11.86
CA LYS A 55 3.38 34.27 -11.77
C LYS A 55 3.83 33.27 -10.69
N GLY A 56 2.93 32.95 -9.76
CA GLY A 56 3.18 32.00 -8.68
C GLY A 56 3.59 30.62 -9.17
N VAL A 57 4.41 29.93 -8.38
CA VAL A 57 4.85 28.55 -8.64
C VAL A 57 3.78 27.58 -8.15
N VAL A 58 3.52 26.53 -8.93
CA VAL A 58 2.68 25.40 -8.54
C VAL A 58 3.52 24.13 -8.65
N ILE A 59 3.72 23.43 -7.55
CA ILE A 59 4.49 22.18 -7.53
C ILE A 59 3.56 20.97 -7.63
N SER A 60 3.98 19.93 -8.34
CA SER A 60 3.24 18.67 -8.47
C SER A 60 3.84 17.58 -7.61
N ILE A 61 3.03 16.97 -6.73
CA ILE A 61 3.46 15.93 -5.80
C ILE A 61 2.80 14.61 -6.18
N ILE A 62 3.60 13.62 -6.55
CA ILE A 62 3.11 12.24 -6.69
C ILE A 62 3.15 11.56 -5.31
N SER A 63 2.04 10.95 -4.89
CA SER A 63 1.90 10.45 -3.52
C SER A 63 1.05 9.20 -3.36
N ARG A 64 1.37 8.42 -2.31
CA ARG A 64 0.58 7.29 -1.80
C ARG A 64 -0.24 7.65 -0.55
N HIS A 65 -0.09 8.86 -0.01
CA HIS A 65 -0.84 9.27 1.17
C HIS A 65 -2.33 9.41 0.86
N PRO A 66 -3.21 9.09 1.82
CA PRO A 66 -4.62 9.42 1.71
C PRO A 66 -4.85 10.94 1.68
N THR A 67 -6.03 11.33 1.22
CA THR A 67 -6.34 12.73 0.87
C THR A 67 -6.34 13.66 2.08
N ASP A 68 -6.68 13.16 3.26
CA ASP A 68 -6.65 13.87 4.54
C ASP A 68 -5.25 14.43 4.86
N ILE A 69 -4.20 13.60 4.76
CA ILE A 69 -2.81 14.01 4.93
C ILE A 69 -2.44 15.08 3.90
N LEU A 70 -2.79 14.85 2.64
CA LEU A 70 -2.42 15.73 1.53
C LEU A 70 -3.07 17.10 1.62
N VAL A 71 -4.36 17.16 1.94
CA VAL A 71 -5.11 18.41 2.14
C VAL A 71 -4.54 19.18 3.33
N LYS A 72 -4.36 18.50 4.48
CA LYS A 72 -3.82 19.16 5.67
C LYS A 72 -2.41 19.69 5.44
N ALA A 73 -1.57 18.91 4.77
CA ALA A 73 -0.22 19.32 4.42
C ALA A 73 -0.21 20.53 3.49
N ARG A 74 -1.06 20.54 2.45
CA ARG A 74 -1.22 21.68 1.54
C ARG A 74 -1.64 22.95 2.29
N GLU A 75 -2.65 22.86 3.15
CA GLU A 75 -3.14 24.00 3.92
C GLU A 75 -2.09 24.59 4.86
N MET A 76 -1.31 23.73 5.54
CA MET A 76 -0.27 24.17 6.45
C MET A 76 0.95 24.73 5.68
N PHE A 77 1.34 24.08 4.58
CA PHE A 77 2.49 24.51 3.79
C PHE A 77 2.29 25.87 3.15
N LEU A 78 1.13 26.12 2.53
CA LEU A 78 0.86 27.40 1.84
C LEU A 78 0.84 28.60 2.80
N LYS A 79 0.75 28.37 4.11
CA LYS A 79 0.85 29.40 5.16
C LYS A 79 2.28 29.58 5.70
N SER A 80 3.23 28.74 5.29
CA SER A 80 4.60 28.71 5.79
C SER A 80 5.48 29.81 5.19
N GLU A 81 6.57 30.16 5.89
CA GLU A 81 7.58 31.09 5.37
C GLU A 81 8.28 30.53 4.12
N LEU A 82 8.47 29.21 4.03
CA LEU A 82 9.07 28.57 2.86
C LEU A 82 8.18 28.73 1.62
N ALA A 83 6.87 28.55 1.73
CA ALA A 83 5.96 28.79 0.60
C ALA A 83 6.03 30.24 0.12
N ARG A 84 6.05 31.22 1.04
CA ARG A 84 6.19 32.65 0.69
C ARG A 84 7.53 32.95 0.04
N LYS A 85 8.63 32.46 0.63
CA LYS A 85 10.00 32.69 0.16
C LYS A 85 10.23 32.21 -1.27
N TYR A 86 9.66 31.06 -1.63
CA TYR A 86 9.82 30.47 -2.96
C TYR A 86 8.64 30.77 -3.90
N ASN A 87 7.78 31.73 -3.55
CA ASN A 87 6.59 32.13 -4.33
C ASN A 87 5.69 30.94 -4.72
N ILE A 88 5.54 29.96 -3.83
CA ILE A 88 4.73 28.77 -4.06
C ILE A 88 3.29 29.09 -3.70
N THR A 89 2.45 29.14 -4.72
CA THR A 89 1.04 29.54 -4.61
C THR A 89 0.08 28.37 -4.54
N ASP A 90 0.50 27.19 -5.01
CA ASP A 90 -0.31 25.99 -4.93
C ASP A 90 0.52 24.69 -4.96
N ILE A 91 -0.10 23.61 -4.51
CA ILE A 91 0.36 22.23 -4.62
C ILE A 91 -0.71 21.44 -5.37
N LYS A 92 -0.30 20.74 -6.43
CA LYS A 92 -1.13 19.73 -7.10
C LYS A 92 -0.71 18.33 -6.65
N THR A 93 -1.63 17.55 -6.11
CA THR A 93 -1.36 16.17 -5.69
C THR A 93 -1.84 15.15 -6.72
N ILE A 94 -1.03 14.13 -6.97
CA ILE A 94 -1.28 13.02 -7.90
C ILE A 94 -1.26 11.71 -7.09
N VAL A 95 -2.44 11.18 -6.77
CA VAL A 95 -2.58 9.95 -5.98
C VAL A 95 -2.85 8.78 -6.90
N ILE A 96 -1.84 7.94 -7.11
CA ILE A 96 -1.90 6.81 -8.05
C ILE A 96 -1.20 5.55 -7.50
N PRO A 97 -1.57 4.35 -8.00
CA PRO A 97 -0.85 3.11 -7.73
C PRO A 97 0.66 3.20 -8.00
N PRO A 98 1.52 2.55 -7.19
CA PRO A 98 2.99 2.64 -7.32
C PRO A 98 3.49 2.18 -8.69
N GLY A 99 2.86 1.16 -9.28
CA GLY A 99 3.20 0.68 -10.62
C GLY A 99 3.02 1.69 -11.76
N LEU A 100 2.37 2.84 -11.51
CA LEU A 100 2.25 3.92 -12.48
C LEU A 100 3.27 5.05 -12.28
N TRP A 101 4.05 5.04 -11.20
CA TRP A 101 4.90 6.17 -10.83
C TRP A 101 6.02 6.44 -11.84
N GLU A 102 6.71 5.42 -12.32
CA GLU A 102 7.79 5.56 -13.32
C GLU A 102 7.29 6.28 -14.58
N ARG A 103 6.13 5.86 -15.11
CA ARG A 103 5.52 6.50 -16.30
C ARG A 103 5.14 7.96 -16.04
N TYR A 104 4.60 8.28 -14.87
CA TYR A 104 4.22 9.65 -14.53
C TYR A 104 5.44 10.55 -14.32
N ILE A 105 6.45 10.08 -13.61
CA ILE A 105 7.71 10.80 -13.39
C ILE A 105 8.41 11.08 -14.72
N THR A 106 8.62 10.06 -15.55
CA THR A 106 9.30 10.20 -16.86
C THR A 106 8.55 11.12 -17.83
N SER A 107 7.23 11.27 -17.68
CA SER A 107 6.43 12.23 -18.46
C SER A 107 6.55 13.69 -17.98
N GLY A 108 7.35 13.98 -16.95
CA GLY A 108 7.57 15.34 -16.43
C GLY A 108 6.36 15.93 -15.71
N GLN A 109 5.56 15.07 -15.06
CA GLN A 109 4.34 15.46 -14.35
C GLN A 109 4.50 15.60 -12.83
N ALA A 110 5.67 15.28 -12.27
CA ALA A 110 5.91 15.32 -10.83
C ALA A 110 7.22 16.07 -10.51
N ASP A 111 7.19 16.84 -9.43
CA ASP A 111 8.33 17.56 -8.86
C ASP A 111 8.83 16.89 -7.58
N VAL A 112 7.90 16.35 -6.78
CA VAL A 112 8.18 15.68 -5.50
C VAL A 112 7.49 14.32 -5.49
N ALA A 113 8.20 13.31 -4.99
CA ALA A 113 7.65 12.01 -4.64
C ALA A 113 7.48 11.94 -3.12
N TRP A 114 6.30 11.57 -2.62
CA TRP A 114 6.03 11.54 -1.18
C TRP A 114 5.14 10.39 -0.75
N GLY A 115 5.66 9.54 0.14
CA GLY A 115 4.93 8.42 0.71
C GLY A 115 4.91 7.18 -0.19
N GLY A 116 4.97 5.99 0.41
CA GLY A 116 5.00 4.72 -0.31
C GLY A 116 6.06 3.73 0.15
N GLY A 117 6.81 4.08 1.20
CA GLY A 117 7.83 3.23 1.82
C GLY A 117 9.19 3.22 1.10
N PRO A 118 10.26 2.78 1.78
CA PRO A 118 11.64 2.84 1.25
C PRO A 118 11.83 2.07 -0.06
N THR A 119 11.16 0.93 -0.17
CA THR A 119 11.24 0.02 -1.32
C THR A 119 10.89 0.68 -2.65
N LEU A 120 9.78 1.43 -2.68
CA LEU A 120 9.38 2.20 -3.86
C LEU A 120 10.43 3.27 -4.19
N PHE A 121 10.94 3.97 -3.18
CA PHE A 121 11.90 5.05 -3.39
C PHE A 121 13.29 4.57 -3.79
N ASP A 122 13.70 3.39 -3.33
CA ASP A 122 14.93 2.73 -3.76
C ASP A 122 14.80 2.21 -5.20
N PHE A 123 13.62 1.72 -5.58
CA PHE A 123 13.30 1.45 -6.99
C PHE A 123 13.43 2.74 -7.82
N LEU A 124 12.85 3.86 -7.40
CA LEU A 124 12.99 5.14 -8.12
C LEU A 124 14.45 5.61 -8.21
N TYR A 125 15.21 5.48 -7.11
CA TYR A 125 16.64 5.82 -7.06
C TYR A 125 17.45 4.98 -8.05
N THR A 126 17.31 3.65 -8.01
CA THR A 126 18.05 2.74 -8.90
C THR A 126 17.68 2.90 -10.37
N ARG A 127 16.46 3.40 -10.66
CA ARG A 127 16.01 3.78 -12.00
C ARG A 127 16.47 5.18 -12.45
N GLY A 128 17.19 5.93 -11.61
CA GLY A 128 17.63 7.29 -11.92
C GLY A 128 16.50 8.33 -11.95
N LEU A 129 15.38 8.04 -11.29
CA LEU A 129 14.17 8.87 -11.27
C LEU A 129 14.14 9.88 -10.11
N LEU A 130 15.11 9.82 -9.20
CA LEU A 130 15.28 10.78 -8.11
C LEU A 130 16.50 11.67 -8.36
N ALA A 131 16.40 12.94 -8.00
CA ALA A 131 17.52 13.87 -7.99
C ALA A 131 17.99 14.11 -6.55
N PRO A 132 19.29 14.37 -6.34
CA PRO A 132 19.82 14.63 -5.00
C PRO A 132 19.30 15.97 -4.46
N LEU A 133 19.16 16.06 -3.14
CA LEU A 133 18.92 17.32 -2.44
C LEU A 133 20.18 18.20 -2.52
N THR A 134 19.99 19.46 -2.85
CA THR A 134 21.03 20.48 -3.05
C THR A 134 20.71 21.82 -2.40
N LEU A 135 19.45 22.08 -2.06
CA LEU A 135 19.01 23.31 -1.44
C LEU A 135 19.45 23.34 0.05
N PRO A 136 20.10 24.41 0.55
CA PRO A 136 20.57 24.48 1.94
C PRO A 136 19.47 24.17 2.95
N GLU A 137 18.28 24.75 2.79
CA GLU A 137 17.14 24.53 3.67
C GLU A 137 16.70 23.05 3.71
N ALA A 138 16.78 22.35 2.57
CA ALA A 138 16.44 20.93 2.50
C ALA A 138 17.50 20.05 3.15
N LEU A 139 18.79 20.40 3.00
CA LEU A 139 19.90 19.70 3.64
C LEU A 139 19.90 19.91 5.17
N GLU A 140 19.64 21.14 5.63
CA GLU A 140 19.48 21.47 7.05
C GLU A 140 18.28 20.74 7.66
N ALA A 141 17.15 20.69 6.96
CA ALA A 141 15.98 19.93 7.38
C ALA A 141 16.27 18.42 7.43
N ALA A 142 16.96 17.88 6.43
CA ALA A 142 17.37 16.48 6.40
C ALA A 142 18.31 16.12 7.55
N ALA A 143 19.18 17.04 7.98
CA ALA A 143 20.08 16.82 9.11
C ALA A 143 19.35 16.67 10.46
N GLN A 144 18.11 17.16 10.58
CA GLN A 144 17.29 17.00 11.80
C GLN A 144 16.60 15.64 11.91
N VAL A 145 16.51 14.90 10.80
CA VAL A 145 16.04 13.52 10.81
C VAL A 145 17.23 12.61 11.17
N PRO A 146 17.10 11.67 12.11
CA PRO A 146 18.16 10.69 12.40
C PRO A 146 18.60 9.95 11.13
N ASP A 147 19.85 9.53 11.03
CA ASP A 147 20.33 8.75 9.87
C ASP A 147 19.76 7.32 9.88
N GLU A 148 19.59 6.75 11.07
CA GLU A 148 18.96 5.45 11.27
C GLU A 148 18.00 5.48 12.46
N ILE A 149 16.96 4.64 12.39
CA ILE A 149 16.07 4.33 13.49
C ILE A 149 15.94 2.81 13.58
N ALA A 150 16.20 2.24 14.75
CA ALA A 150 16.16 0.80 15.00
C ALA A 150 17.03 -0.02 14.00
N GLY A 151 18.14 0.54 13.50
CA GLY A 151 19.02 -0.11 12.52
C GLY A 151 18.53 -0.04 11.07
N VAL A 152 17.49 0.76 10.79
CA VAL A 152 16.96 0.99 9.45
C VAL A 152 17.33 2.41 8.98
N PRO A 153 17.92 2.58 7.78
CA PRO A 153 18.24 3.89 7.25
C PRO A 153 16.98 4.74 7.05
N MET A 154 17.00 5.96 7.57
CA MET A 154 15.96 6.97 7.35
C MET A 154 16.29 7.90 6.17
N LYS A 155 17.41 7.67 5.51
CA LYS A 155 17.89 8.44 4.35
C LYS A 155 18.52 7.49 3.35
N ARG A 156 18.36 7.80 2.07
CA ARG A 156 19.18 7.19 1.01
C ARG A 156 20.28 8.14 0.60
N VAL A 157 21.50 7.74 0.91
CA VAL A 157 22.72 8.40 0.44
C VAL A 157 23.25 7.60 -0.75
N GLY A 158 23.48 8.27 -1.88
CA GLY A 158 24.05 7.67 -3.07
C GLY A 158 25.57 7.46 -2.95
N GLU A 159 26.16 6.76 -3.92
CA GLU A 159 27.61 6.56 -3.99
C GLU A 159 28.38 7.89 -4.16
N ASP A 160 27.69 8.92 -4.67
CA ASP A 160 28.18 10.29 -4.79
C ASP A 160 28.15 11.08 -3.46
N GLY A 161 27.72 10.44 -2.37
CA GLY A 161 27.62 11.04 -1.04
C GLY A 161 26.42 11.98 -0.87
N LYS A 162 25.49 12.04 -1.84
CA LYS A 162 24.33 12.95 -1.80
C LYS A 162 23.08 12.24 -1.31
N ILE A 163 22.16 13.00 -0.71
CA ILE A 163 20.88 12.50 -0.19
C ILE A 163 19.83 12.52 -1.31
N TYR A 164 19.20 11.38 -1.58
CA TYR A 164 18.17 11.22 -2.62
C TYR A 164 16.75 11.14 -2.05
N TRP A 165 16.59 10.58 -0.85
CA TRP A 165 15.32 10.61 -0.13
C TRP A 165 15.55 10.65 1.37
N VAL A 166 14.58 11.19 2.11
CA VAL A 166 14.57 11.28 3.58
C VAL A 166 13.21 10.84 4.12
N ALA A 167 13.19 10.12 5.24
CA ALA A 167 11.96 9.73 5.92
C ALA A 167 11.25 10.96 6.50
N ALA A 168 9.97 11.11 6.17
CA ALA A 168 9.09 12.15 6.71
C ALA A 168 8.26 11.67 7.90
N ALA A 169 8.04 10.35 8.00
CA ALA A 169 7.38 9.68 9.12
C ALA A 169 8.05 8.32 9.35
N ILE A 170 7.82 7.70 10.50
CA ILE A 170 8.19 6.30 10.74
C ILE A 170 6.94 5.44 10.97
N SER A 171 7.06 4.16 10.68
CA SER A 171 6.00 3.19 10.93
C SER A 171 6.56 1.85 11.36
N SER A 172 6.00 1.24 12.40
CA SER A 172 6.21 -0.17 12.74
C SER A 172 5.05 -1.06 12.26
N PHE A 173 5.31 -2.36 12.15
CA PHE A 173 4.36 -3.34 11.64
C PHE A 173 4.05 -4.41 12.69
N GLY A 174 2.78 -4.71 12.92
CA GLY A 174 2.38 -5.58 14.02
C GLY A 174 0.91 -5.91 13.96
N PHE A 175 0.27 -5.99 15.11
CA PHE A 175 -1.15 -6.28 15.20
C PHE A 175 -1.79 -5.56 16.38
N THR A 176 -3.06 -5.25 16.22
CA THR A 176 -3.89 -4.71 17.30
C THR A 176 -4.72 -5.83 17.88
N VAL A 177 -4.73 -5.94 19.21
CA VAL A 177 -5.60 -6.87 19.94
C VAL A 177 -6.74 -6.11 20.58
N ASN A 178 -7.90 -6.75 20.74
CA ASN A 178 -8.98 -6.30 21.60
C ASN A 178 -9.06 -7.23 22.83
N HIS A 179 -8.68 -6.71 23.99
CA HIS A 179 -8.57 -7.46 25.25
C HIS A 179 -9.91 -7.98 25.76
N GLU A 180 -11.02 -7.30 25.50
CA GLU A 180 -12.36 -7.82 25.82
C GLU A 180 -12.68 -9.03 24.96
N ARG A 181 -12.52 -8.91 23.64
CA ARG A 181 -12.81 -10.01 22.73
C ARG A 181 -11.87 -11.20 22.93
N LEU A 182 -10.60 -10.98 23.28
CA LEU A 182 -9.69 -12.05 23.70
C LEU A 182 -10.22 -12.81 24.92
N ARG A 183 -10.77 -12.12 25.93
CA ARG A 183 -11.38 -12.75 27.11
C ARG A 183 -12.64 -13.54 26.74
N ASP A 184 -13.50 -12.99 25.89
CA ASP A 184 -14.73 -13.67 25.44
C ASP A 184 -14.40 -15.00 24.73
N TYR A 185 -13.33 -15.01 23.94
CA TYR A 185 -12.83 -16.21 23.27
C TYR A 185 -11.92 -17.10 24.13
N ASN A 186 -11.62 -16.71 25.38
CA ASN A 186 -10.66 -17.36 26.26
C ASN A 186 -9.29 -17.58 25.60
N LEU A 187 -8.79 -16.53 24.93
CA LEU A 187 -7.50 -16.49 24.25
C LEU A 187 -6.49 -15.69 25.08
N THR A 188 -5.22 -16.12 25.03
CA THR A 188 -4.10 -15.33 25.55
C THR A 188 -3.69 -14.24 24.56
N VAL A 189 -3.06 -13.18 25.06
CA VAL A 189 -2.52 -12.11 24.22
C VAL A 189 -1.37 -12.67 23.35
N PRO A 190 -1.43 -12.59 22.01
CA PRO A 190 -0.33 -13.00 21.15
C PRO A 190 0.85 -12.03 21.22
N HIS A 191 2.06 -12.55 21.01
CA HIS A 191 3.31 -11.75 21.07
C HIS A 191 4.19 -11.90 19.82
N SER A 192 3.88 -12.85 18.94
CA SER A 192 4.62 -13.15 17.71
C SER A 192 3.68 -13.39 16.52
N TRP A 193 4.20 -13.35 15.30
CA TRP A 193 3.41 -13.75 14.12
C TRP A 193 3.01 -15.22 14.17
N ARG A 194 3.86 -16.08 14.76
CA ARG A 194 3.57 -17.50 14.95
C ARG A 194 2.38 -17.76 15.87
N ASP A 195 2.18 -16.93 16.89
CA ASP A 195 1.01 -17.04 17.77
C ASP A 195 -0.29 -16.83 16.98
N LEU A 196 -0.25 -16.00 15.93
CA LEU A 196 -1.40 -15.77 15.06
C LEU A 196 -1.76 -16.98 14.16
N ALA A 197 -0.80 -17.88 13.98
CA ALA A 197 -0.95 -19.14 13.24
C ALA A 197 -1.25 -20.34 14.17
N SER A 198 -1.43 -20.12 15.48
CA SER A 198 -1.63 -21.21 16.44
C SER A 198 -2.99 -21.90 16.27
N PRO A 199 -3.10 -23.19 16.65
CA PRO A 199 -4.39 -23.84 16.77
C PRO A 199 -5.27 -23.15 17.81
N GLU A 200 -4.70 -22.63 18.90
CA GLU A 200 -5.42 -21.91 19.94
C GLU A 200 -6.17 -20.70 19.39
N LEU A 201 -5.54 -19.89 18.52
CA LEU A 201 -6.23 -18.76 17.88
C LEU A 201 -7.36 -19.22 16.93
N GLY A 202 -7.29 -20.45 16.41
CA GLY A 202 -8.34 -21.08 15.63
C GLY A 202 -9.47 -21.69 16.46
N ARG A 203 -9.32 -21.79 17.79
CA ARG A 203 -10.35 -22.37 18.67
C ARG A 203 -11.73 -21.71 18.54
N PRO A 204 -11.86 -20.38 18.41
CA PRO A 204 -13.16 -19.73 18.19
C PRO A 204 -13.90 -20.20 16.93
N LEU A 205 -13.19 -20.65 15.89
CA LEU A 205 -13.82 -21.21 14.69
C LEU A 205 -14.59 -22.50 14.97
N ILE A 206 -14.16 -23.24 16.01
CA ILE A 206 -14.76 -24.51 16.42
C ILE A 206 -15.84 -24.28 17.47
N VAL A 207 -15.58 -23.42 18.45
CA VAL A 207 -16.48 -23.21 19.59
C VAL A 207 -17.65 -22.29 19.23
N TYR A 208 -17.38 -21.22 18.48
CA TYR A 208 -18.36 -20.17 18.19
C TYR A 208 -18.70 -20.08 16.69
N GLY A 209 -17.89 -20.70 15.82
CA GLY A 209 -18.04 -20.57 14.37
C GLY A 209 -17.50 -19.24 13.83
N GLU A 210 -16.75 -18.49 14.63
CA GLU A 210 -16.25 -17.15 14.33
C GLU A 210 -14.72 -17.15 14.24
N ALA A 211 -14.15 -16.38 13.31
CA ALA A 211 -12.71 -16.19 13.22
C ALA A 211 -12.26 -15.11 14.23
N ALA A 212 -11.15 -15.36 14.92
CA ALA A 212 -10.60 -14.41 15.89
C ALA A 212 -9.63 -13.39 15.27
N LEU A 213 -9.08 -13.69 14.09
CA LEU A 213 -8.09 -12.88 13.40
C LEU A 213 -8.69 -12.11 12.22
N GLY A 214 -8.19 -10.91 11.94
CA GLY A 214 -8.45 -10.15 10.72
C GLY A 214 -7.16 -9.92 9.93
N ILE A 215 -7.23 -10.19 8.63
CA ILE A 215 -6.18 -9.87 7.64
C ILE A 215 -6.79 -9.15 6.44
N ALA A 216 -5.97 -8.53 5.59
CA ALA A 216 -6.43 -7.90 4.35
C ALA A 216 -5.77 -8.51 3.10
N ASP A 217 -6.48 -8.44 1.98
CA ASP A 217 -5.97 -8.83 0.66
C ASP A 217 -4.70 -8.02 0.30
N PRO A 218 -3.55 -8.68 0.06
CA PRO A 218 -2.30 -7.97 -0.25
C PRO A 218 -2.32 -7.26 -1.62
N THR A 219 -3.24 -7.60 -2.51
CA THR A 219 -3.45 -6.84 -3.77
C THR A 219 -4.15 -5.50 -3.53
N GLN A 220 -4.70 -5.29 -2.33
CA GLN A 220 -5.48 -4.09 -1.96
C GLN A 220 -4.89 -3.33 -0.75
N SER A 221 -4.02 -3.96 0.05
CA SER A 221 -3.43 -3.36 1.26
C SER A 221 -1.89 -3.45 1.28
N THR A 222 -1.22 -2.33 1.01
CA THR A 222 0.26 -2.24 1.03
C THR A 222 0.86 -2.57 2.40
N SER A 223 0.18 -2.18 3.48
CA SER A 223 0.62 -2.49 4.85
C SER A 223 0.58 -3.99 5.15
N ASN A 224 -0.44 -4.71 4.66
CA ASN A 224 -0.54 -6.15 4.85
C ASN A 224 0.45 -6.90 3.95
N THR A 225 0.65 -6.45 2.70
CA THR A 225 1.75 -6.91 1.85
C THR A 225 3.07 -6.86 2.60
N ARG A 226 3.41 -5.72 3.22
CA ARG A 226 4.65 -5.59 4.00
C ARG A 226 4.69 -6.55 5.19
N MET A 227 3.60 -6.72 5.93
CA MET A 227 3.55 -7.70 7.03
C MET A 227 3.77 -9.14 6.54
N TYR A 228 3.26 -9.50 5.37
CA TYR A 228 3.51 -10.82 4.78
C TYR A 228 4.96 -11.00 4.34
N GLU A 229 5.59 -9.98 3.75
CA GLU A 229 7.02 -9.98 3.42
C GLU A 229 7.89 -10.11 4.67
N ILE A 230 7.53 -9.40 5.75
CA ILE A 230 8.22 -9.49 7.04
C ILE A 230 8.18 -10.93 7.55
N ILE A 231 7.02 -11.58 7.52
CA ILE A 231 6.86 -12.98 7.92
C ILE A 231 7.73 -13.90 7.04
N LEU A 232 7.68 -13.74 5.71
CA LEU A 232 8.47 -14.55 4.79
C LEU A 232 9.98 -14.41 5.02
N GLN A 233 10.49 -13.19 5.20
CA GLN A 233 11.92 -12.97 5.45
C GLN A 233 12.33 -13.38 6.87
N ARG A 234 11.43 -13.26 7.85
CA ARG A 234 11.75 -13.58 9.25
C ARG A 234 11.90 -15.07 9.50
N TYR A 235 11.02 -15.86 8.88
CA TYR A 235 10.93 -17.31 9.08
C TYR A 235 11.50 -18.11 7.90
N GLY A 236 11.87 -17.45 6.80
CA GLY A 236 12.22 -18.10 5.54
C GLY A 236 10.98 -18.54 4.77
N TRP A 237 11.15 -18.78 3.47
CA TRP A 237 10.04 -18.99 2.54
C TRP A 237 9.06 -20.09 2.98
N ARG A 238 9.57 -21.28 3.32
CA ARG A 238 8.74 -22.44 3.69
C ARG A 238 7.93 -22.18 4.97
N ASP A 239 8.61 -21.85 6.07
CA ASP A 239 7.95 -21.64 7.37
C ASP A 239 7.11 -20.36 7.39
N GLY A 240 7.52 -19.33 6.64
CA GLY A 240 6.74 -18.12 6.44
C GLY A 240 5.42 -18.41 5.74
N TRP A 241 5.41 -19.15 4.64
CA TRP A 241 4.17 -19.57 3.98
C TRP A 241 3.29 -20.46 4.86
N LYS A 242 3.89 -21.30 5.70
CA LYS A 242 3.16 -22.05 6.73
C LYS A 242 2.41 -21.14 7.70
N ILE A 243 3.11 -20.13 8.24
CA ILE A 243 2.49 -19.12 9.13
C ILE A 243 1.38 -18.36 8.39
N LEU A 244 1.63 -17.88 7.18
CA LEU A 244 0.64 -17.14 6.39
C LEU A 244 -0.61 -17.97 6.07
N THR A 245 -0.43 -19.25 5.76
CA THR A 245 -1.55 -20.17 5.45
C THR A 245 -2.43 -20.38 6.68
N LEU A 246 -1.82 -20.66 7.84
CA LEU A 246 -2.55 -20.87 9.09
C LEU A 246 -3.19 -19.58 9.61
N MET A 247 -2.51 -18.43 9.46
CA MET A 247 -3.11 -17.13 9.74
C MET A 247 -4.35 -16.89 8.87
N ALA A 248 -4.26 -17.12 7.56
CA ALA A 248 -5.41 -16.97 6.67
C ALA A 248 -6.56 -17.95 7.00
N ALA A 249 -6.24 -19.17 7.46
CA ALA A 249 -7.22 -20.13 7.93
C ALA A 249 -7.93 -19.67 9.22
N ASN A 250 -7.21 -18.99 10.11
CA ASN A 250 -7.72 -18.41 11.36
C ASN A 250 -8.49 -17.08 11.17
N ALA A 251 -8.41 -16.47 9.98
CA ALA A 251 -8.81 -15.08 9.79
C ALA A 251 -10.11 -14.88 9.00
N VAL A 252 -10.77 -13.74 9.25
CA VAL A 252 -11.62 -13.07 8.26
C VAL A 252 -10.73 -12.25 7.33
N VAL A 253 -11.00 -12.30 6.03
CA VAL A 253 -10.29 -11.51 5.02
C VAL A 253 -11.07 -10.25 4.69
N TYR A 254 -10.47 -9.09 4.92
CA TYR A 254 -11.02 -7.77 4.63
C TYR A 254 -10.41 -7.19 3.34
N SER A 255 -11.06 -6.17 2.78
CA SER A 255 -10.56 -5.48 1.58
C SER A 255 -9.33 -4.63 1.87
N ALA A 256 -9.31 -3.88 2.97
CA ALA A 256 -8.20 -3.02 3.33
C ALA A 256 -7.84 -3.09 4.83
N SER A 257 -6.65 -2.60 5.18
CA SER A 257 -6.18 -2.57 6.58
C SER A 257 -6.98 -1.62 7.48
N GLY A 258 -7.66 -0.62 6.91
CA GLY A 258 -8.60 0.22 7.66
C GLY A 258 -9.83 -0.57 8.15
N ASP A 259 -10.33 -1.49 7.34
CA ASP A 259 -11.47 -2.35 7.71
C ASP A 259 -11.08 -3.33 8.82
N VAL A 260 -9.85 -3.85 8.77
CA VAL A 260 -9.27 -4.70 9.85
C VAL A 260 -9.21 -3.91 11.16
N ARG A 261 -8.70 -2.67 11.13
CA ARG A 261 -8.66 -1.78 12.30
C ARG A 261 -10.06 -1.60 12.88
N ASP A 262 -11.03 -1.25 12.05
CA ASP A 262 -12.39 -0.95 12.51
C ASP A 262 -13.08 -2.19 13.10
N ALA A 263 -12.81 -3.38 12.55
CA ALA A 263 -13.31 -4.63 13.09
C ALA A 263 -12.72 -4.94 14.48
N VAL A 264 -11.42 -4.69 14.71
CA VAL A 264 -10.82 -4.84 16.05
C VAL A 264 -11.40 -3.81 17.04
N ILE A 265 -11.60 -2.56 16.61
CA ILE A 265 -12.20 -1.50 17.42
C ILE A 265 -13.60 -1.89 17.88
N ARG A 266 -14.46 -2.37 16.96
CA ARG A 266 -15.81 -2.85 17.29
C ARG A 266 -15.81 -4.14 18.10
N GLY A 267 -14.67 -4.81 18.16
CA GLY A 267 -14.54 -6.13 18.75
C GLY A 267 -15.21 -7.20 17.92
N ASP A 268 -15.39 -7.05 16.60
CA ASP A 268 -15.88 -8.14 15.72
C ASP A 268 -14.86 -9.28 15.65
N ILE A 269 -13.58 -8.95 15.82
CA ILE A 269 -12.43 -9.86 15.87
C ILE A 269 -11.57 -9.54 17.10
N ALA A 270 -10.83 -10.53 17.59
CA ALA A 270 -9.96 -10.38 18.76
C ALA A 270 -8.60 -9.78 18.39
N VAL A 271 -8.10 -10.05 17.19
CA VAL A 271 -6.78 -9.62 16.71
C VAL A 271 -6.89 -9.21 15.25
N GLY A 272 -6.21 -8.14 14.85
CA GLY A 272 -6.10 -7.73 13.46
C GLY A 272 -4.69 -7.26 13.13
N ILE A 273 -4.12 -7.72 12.02
CA ILE A 273 -2.79 -7.26 11.60
C ILE A 273 -2.90 -5.83 11.05
N THR A 274 -2.16 -4.91 11.67
CA THR A 274 -2.26 -3.48 11.42
C THR A 274 -0.89 -2.82 11.45
N ILE A 275 -0.74 -1.78 10.65
CA ILE A 275 0.35 -0.81 10.83
C ILE A 275 0.09 0.03 12.09
N ASP A 276 1.15 0.56 12.67
CA ASP A 276 1.15 1.21 13.97
C ASP A 276 0.14 2.33 14.16
N PHE A 277 0.02 3.27 13.23
CA PHE A 277 -0.92 4.38 13.36
C PHE A 277 -2.38 3.92 13.43
N TYR A 278 -2.75 2.83 12.75
CA TYR A 278 -4.05 2.21 12.93
C TYR A 278 -4.23 1.56 14.30
N GLY A 279 -3.17 0.95 14.84
CA GLY A 279 -3.20 0.44 16.20
C GLY A 279 -3.32 1.55 17.24
N TYR A 280 -2.58 2.64 17.10
CA TYR A 280 -2.68 3.82 17.96
C TYR A 280 -4.07 4.45 17.86
N THR A 281 -4.67 4.52 16.65
CA THR A 281 -6.04 5.00 16.48
C THR A 281 -7.03 4.09 17.18
N ALA A 282 -6.86 2.77 17.07
CA ALA A 282 -7.70 1.82 17.78
C ALA A 282 -7.61 1.99 19.31
N MET A 283 -6.40 2.17 19.87
CA MET A 283 -6.19 2.43 21.30
C MET A 283 -6.87 3.73 21.77
N MET A 284 -6.90 4.77 20.93
CA MET A 284 -7.60 6.02 21.25
C MET A 284 -9.12 5.87 21.23
N VAL A 285 -9.65 5.11 20.26
CA VAL A 285 -11.11 4.95 20.05
C VAL A 285 -11.70 3.92 21.02
N ASN A 286 -11.00 2.82 21.28
CA ASN A 286 -11.41 1.78 22.20
C ASN A 286 -10.26 1.45 23.18
N PRO A 287 -10.37 1.79 24.47
CA PRO A 287 -9.34 1.50 25.49
C PRO A 287 -9.04 0.01 25.71
N SER A 288 -9.92 -0.89 25.25
CA SER A 288 -9.69 -2.34 25.25
C SER A 288 -8.74 -2.77 24.12
N CYS A 289 -8.41 -1.89 23.19
CA CYS A 289 -7.43 -2.15 22.14
C CYS A 289 -6.00 -1.90 22.62
N GLU A 290 -5.07 -2.73 22.15
CA GLU A 290 -3.63 -2.54 22.33
C GLU A 290 -2.89 -2.87 21.03
N TYR A 291 -1.99 -1.99 20.60
CA TYR A 291 -1.08 -2.26 19.50
C TYR A 291 0.19 -2.97 19.99
N ILE A 292 0.50 -4.10 19.36
CA ILE A 292 1.63 -4.95 19.71
C ILE A 292 2.61 -5.01 18.54
N ILE A 293 3.88 -4.71 18.84
CA ILE A 293 5.01 -4.88 17.91
C ILE A 293 5.70 -6.22 18.22
N PRO A 294 5.66 -7.21 17.32
CA PRO A 294 6.32 -8.50 17.52
C PRO A 294 7.82 -8.34 17.77
N LYS A 295 8.28 -8.79 18.95
CA LYS A 295 9.65 -8.53 19.41
C LYS A 295 10.68 -9.28 18.55
N GLY A 296 11.51 -8.53 17.82
CA GLY A 296 12.53 -9.12 16.94
C GLY A 296 11.96 -9.77 15.67
N GLU A 297 10.69 -9.52 15.37
CA GLU A 297 9.98 -10.03 14.19
C GLU A 297 9.25 -8.93 13.41
N SER A 298 9.49 -7.67 13.76
CA SER A 298 8.96 -6.50 13.07
C SER A 298 10.11 -5.68 12.48
N ILE A 299 9.75 -4.71 11.65
CA ILE A 299 10.66 -3.71 11.09
C ILE A 299 10.14 -2.31 11.44
N VAL A 300 11.02 -1.32 11.33
CA VAL A 300 10.64 0.09 11.33
C VAL A 300 10.95 0.66 9.96
N ASN A 301 9.97 1.19 9.26
CA ASN A 301 10.16 1.84 7.97
C ASN A 301 10.08 3.35 8.10
N GLY A 302 10.97 4.05 7.39
CA GLY A 302 10.80 5.46 7.09
C GLY A 302 9.85 5.63 5.91
N ASP A 303 8.85 6.50 6.01
CA ASP A 303 7.98 6.85 4.89
C ASP A 303 8.61 8.03 4.11
N PRO A 304 9.16 7.82 2.90
CA PRO A 304 10.09 8.78 2.32
C PRO A 304 9.43 9.98 1.64
N ILE A 305 10.22 11.05 1.51
CA ILE A 305 10.01 12.15 0.57
C ILE A 305 11.28 12.38 -0.24
N ALA A 306 11.14 12.70 -1.53
CA ALA A 306 12.26 12.87 -2.45
C ALA A 306 11.98 13.91 -3.54
N LEU A 307 13.07 14.50 -4.05
CA LEU A 307 13.05 15.33 -5.26
C LEU A 307 13.02 14.42 -6.49
N VAL A 308 12.07 14.66 -7.39
CA VAL A 308 11.97 13.93 -8.65
C VAL A 308 13.02 14.44 -9.64
N ASN A 309 13.72 13.52 -10.32
CA ASN A 309 14.60 13.87 -11.41
C ASN A 309 13.79 14.43 -12.59
N GLY A 310 14.18 15.58 -13.12
CA GLY A 310 13.41 16.29 -14.14
C GLY A 310 12.28 17.17 -13.60
N SER A 311 12.25 17.46 -12.29
CA SER A 311 11.36 18.49 -11.72
C SER A 311 11.47 19.81 -12.49
N LYS A 312 10.32 20.44 -12.75
CA LYS A 312 10.23 21.75 -13.41
C LYS A 312 10.49 22.90 -12.45
N HIS A 313 10.41 22.64 -11.15
CA HIS A 313 10.52 23.62 -10.08
C HIS A 313 11.41 23.10 -8.94
N PRO A 314 12.70 22.78 -9.19
CA PRO A 314 13.54 22.05 -8.24
C PRO A 314 13.79 22.80 -6.93
N GLU A 315 13.94 24.13 -6.94
CA GLU A 315 14.11 24.89 -5.69
C GLU A 315 12.82 24.90 -4.86
N ALA A 316 11.67 25.12 -5.50
CA ALA A 316 10.36 25.12 -4.83
C ALA A 316 9.99 23.74 -4.29
N ALA A 317 10.28 22.68 -5.06
CA ALA A 317 10.11 21.29 -4.64
C ALA A 317 10.94 20.97 -3.40
N GLN A 318 12.21 21.39 -3.37
CA GLN A 318 13.08 21.21 -2.21
C GLN A 318 12.66 22.07 -1.01
N ALA A 319 12.10 23.26 -1.23
CA ALA A 319 11.51 24.05 -0.15
C ALA A 319 10.31 23.34 0.49
N PHE A 320 9.48 22.67 -0.31
CA PHE A 320 8.42 21.81 0.21
C PHE A 320 8.98 20.61 1.00
N ILE A 321 10.02 19.96 0.48
CA ILE A 321 10.70 18.86 1.19
C ILE A 321 11.25 19.34 2.55
N ALA A 322 11.93 20.49 2.58
CA ALA A 322 12.46 21.09 3.80
C ALA A 322 11.35 21.33 4.83
N TRP A 323 10.21 21.85 4.38
CA TRP A 323 9.04 22.05 5.24
C TRP A 323 8.48 20.72 5.76
N VAL A 324 8.28 19.72 4.89
CA VAL A 324 7.77 18.40 5.29
C VAL A 324 8.66 17.75 6.35
N LEU A 325 9.98 17.89 6.26
CA LEU A 325 10.94 17.28 7.19
C LEU A 325 11.04 18.02 8.54
N THR A 326 10.46 19.22 8.64
CA THR A 326 10.46 20.06 9.84
C THR A 326 9.03 20.31 10.32
N GLU A 327 8.52 21.54 10.16
CA GLU A 327 7.20 21.97 10.64
C GLU A 327 6.05 21.13 10.07
N GLY A 328 6.19 20.62 8.84
CA GLY A 328 5.19 19.80 8.18
C GLY A 328 4.94 18.46 8.87
N GLN A 329 5.89 17.95 9.66
CA GLN A 329 5.68 16.71 10.42
C GLN A 329 4.64 16.88 11.55
N LYS A 330 4.23 18.10 11.90
CA LYS A 330 3.09 18.32 12.81
C LYS A 330 1.78 17.80 12.24
N VAL A 331 1.66 17.59 10.93
CA VAL A 331 0.52 16.91 10.30
C VAL A 331 0.29 15.54 10.93
N TRP A 332 1.36 14.81 11.25
CA TRP A 332 1.30 13.46 11.81
C TRP A 332 0.68 13.39 13.20
N LEU A 333 0.76 14.50 13.96
CA LEU A 333 0.23 14.61 15.31
C LEU A 333 -1.28 14.82 15.37
N ASP A 334 -1.97 14.99 14.22
CA ASP A 334 -3.43 15.03 14.19
C ASP A 334 -3.98 13.69 14.73
N PRO A 335 -4.93 13.68 15.68
CA PRO A 335 -5.59 12.44 16.13
C PRO A 335 -6.23 11.61 15.00
N GLU A 336 -6.68 12.25 13.92
CA GLU A 336 -7.27 11.56 12.76
C GLU A 336 -6.21 10.92 11.85
N ILE A 337 -4.96 11.38 11.89
CA ILE A 337 -3.84 10.87 11.08
C ILE A 337 -2.95 9.92 11.88
N ASN A 338 -2.56 10.37 13.08
CA ASN A 338 -1.99 9.58 14.15
C ASN A 338 -0.69 8.82 13.84
N ARG A 339 0.20 9.44 13.06
CA ARG A 339 1.47 8.84 12.64
C ARG A 339 2.65 9.34 13.49
N LEU A 340 3.74 8.57 13.47
CA LEU A 340 4.97 8.95 14.17
C LEU A 340 5.85 9.83 13.28
N PRO A 341 6.26 11.04 13.74
CA PRO A 341 7.21 11.87 13.01
C PRO A 341 8.59 11.19 12.98
N ALA A 342 9.31 11.31 11.87
CA ALA A 342 10.70 10.86 11.77
C ALA A 342 11.66 11.86 12.45
N ASN A 343 11.32 13.14 12.50
CA ASN A 343 12.06 14.17 13.21
C ASN A 343 11.58 14.23 14.68
N PRO A 344 12.39 13.80 15.67
CA PRO A 344 11.96 13.74 17.07
C PRO A 344 11.68 15.13 17.68
N SER A 345 12.27 16.20 17.15
CA SER A 345 12.06 17.56 17.67
C SER A 345 10.61 18.04 17.56
N VAL A 346 9.81 17.39 16.69
CA VAL A 346 8.37 17.63 16.56
C VAL A 346 7.65 17.41 17.89
N PHE A 347 8.11 16.48 18.73
CA PHE A 347 7.54 16.23 20.07
C PHE A 347 7.81 17.37 21.07
N ASP A 348 8.78 18.24 20.80
CA ASP A 348 9.11 19.38 21.66
C ASP A 348 8.32 20.64 21.32
N THR A 349 7.53 20.62 20.23
CA THR A 349 6.59 21.68 19.85
C THR A 349 5.38 21.71 20.79
N PRO A 350 4.61 22.82 20.87
CA PRO A 350 3.38 22.87 21.66
C PRO A 350 2.39 21.75 21.32
N GLU A 351 2.21 21.45 20.04
CA GLU A 351 1.36 20.37 19.55
C GLU A 351 1.92 18.99 19.94
N GLY A 352 3.23 18.80 19.81
CA GLY A 352 3.94 17.57 20.17
C GLY A 352 3.85 17.24 21.66
N ARG A 353 3.99 18.25 22.53
CA ARG A 353 3.89 18.08 24.00
C ARG A 353 2.50 17.61 24.44
N ASN A 354 1.46 17.91 23.66
CA ASN A 354 0.09 17.43 23.92
C ASN A 354 -0.12 15.97 23.49
N ARG A 355 0.80 15.37 22.71
CA ARG A 355 0.73 13.98 22.24
C ARG A 355 1.68 13.06 23.00
N SER A 356 1.53 13.03 24.33
CA SER A 356 2.34 12.15 25.20
C SER A 356 2.16 10.66 24.88
N ASP A 357 1.02 10.29 24.33
CA ASP A 357 0.70 8.96 23.80
C ASP A 357 1.58 8.59 22.59
N LEU A 358 1.67 9.46 21.57
CA LEU A 358 2.56 9.23 20.42
C LEU A 358 4.03 9.31 20.79
N ARG A 359 4.41 10.16 21.76
CA ARG A 359 5.77 10.18 22.26
C ARG A 359 6.17 8.83 22.87
N LYS A 360 5.29 8.23 23.69
CA LYS A 360 5.52 6.88 24.24
C LYS A 360 5.60 5.82 23.15
N ALA A 361 4.74 5.90 22.14
CA ALA A 361 4.79 5.02 20.97
C ALA A 361 6.11 5.16 20.21
N TYR A 362 6.57 6.39 19.94
CA TYR A 362 7.88 6.66 19.33
C TYR A 362 9.02 6.06 20.14
N GLU A 363 9.05 6.30 21.45
CA GLU A 363 10.07 5.76 22.36
C GLU A 363 10.04 4.22 22.42
N LEU A 364 8.87 3.59 22.27
CA LEU A 364 8.74 2.14 22.14
C LEU A 364 9.34 1.67 20.81
N THR A 365 9.00 2.32 19.70
CA THR A 365 9.56 2.02 18.37
C THR A 365 11.09 2.13 18.36
N LEU A 366 11.68 3.12 19.04
CA LEU A 366 13.14 3.23 19.17
C LEU A 366 13.79 2.06 19.92
N LYS A 367 13.06 1.46 20.87
CA LYS A 367 13.54 0.31 21.66
C LYS A 367 13.29 -1.02 20.95
N THR A 368 12.44 -1.04 19.93
CA THR A 368 12.19 -2.23 19.14
C THR A 368 13.47 -2.65 18.42
N ARG A 369 13.90 -3.89 18.65
CA ARG A 369 14.92 -4.52 17.82
C ARG A 369 14.28 -4.91 16.48
N ALA A 370 14.44 -4.08 15.46
CA ALA A 370 13.99 -4.43 14.12
C ALA A 370 14.77 -5.65 13.60
N MET A 371 14.09 -6.52 12.87
CA MET A 371 14.78 -7.54 12.08
C MET A 371 15.51 -6.87 10.90
N LYS A 372 16.56 -7.52 10.39
CA LYS A 372 17.10 -7.15 9.09
C LYS A 372 16.08 -7.52 8.02
N PHE A 373 15.75 -6.55 7.18
CA PHE A 373 14.83 -6.73 6.05
C PHE A 373 15.55 -6.34 4.76
N ASN A 374 15.34 -7.12 3.72
CA ASN A 374 15.93 -6.91 2.41
C ASN A 374 14.83 -6.42 1.44
N ASP A 375 14.73 -5.11 1.29
CA ASP A 375 13.78 -4.46 0.37
C ASP A 375 14.02 -4.86 -1.08
N THR A 376 15.28 -5.03 -1.50
CA THR A 376 15.63 -5.49 -2.84
C THR A 376 15.08 -6.88 -3.11
N LEU A 377 15.24 -7.81 -2.17
CA LEU A 377 14.69 -9.16 -2.30
C LEU A 377 13.15 -9.15 -2.33
N ALA A 378 12.51 -8.35 -1.47
CA ALA A 378 11.05 -8.22 -1.46
C ALA A 378 10.51 -7.79 -2.84
N LEU A 379 11.14 -6.78 -3.46
CA LEU A 379 10.78 -6.33 -4.82
C LEU A 379 10.84 -7.41 -5.88
N LEU A 380 11.77 -8.36 -5.75
CA LEU A 380 11.95 -9.41 -6.76
C LEU A 380 10.75 -10.38 -6.81
N TYR A 381 9.99 -10.54 -5.73
CA TYR A 381 8.84 -11.45 -5.69
C TYR A 381 7.50 -10.79 -5.35
N GLU A 382 7.45 -9.51 -4.93
CA GLU A 382 6.26 -8.84 -4.35
C GLU A 382 5.00 -9.13 -5.16
N GLN A 383 5.01 -8.83 -6.46
CA GLN A 383 3.84 -8.98 -7.33
C GLN A 383 3.37 -10.44 -7.41
N VAL A 384 4.30 -11.39 -7.50
CA VAL A 384 3.96 -12.82 -7.56
C VAL A 384 3.41 -13.30 -6.21
N MET A 385 4.02 -12.86 -5.10
CA MET A 385 3.57 -13.18 -3.73
C MET A 385 2.15 -12.68 -3.48
N GLN A 386 1.85 -11.42 -3.83
CA GLN A 386 0.51 -10.83 -3.63
C GLN A 386 -0.57 -11.65 -4.33
N TRP A 387 -0.37 -11.94 -5.61
CA TRP A 387 -1.36 -12.66 -6.41
C TRP A 387 -1.44 -14.14 -6.08
N TYR A 388 -0.33 -14.78 -5.72
CA TYR A 388 -0.33 -16.15 -5.20
C TYR A 388 -1.07 -16.23 -3.85
N PHE A 389 -0.81 -15.30 -2.92
CA PHE A 389 -1.53 -15.21 -1.65
C PHE A 389 -3.04 -15.07 -1.90
N ARG A 390 -3.42 -14.14 -2.78
CA ARG A 390 -4.83 -13.93 -3.14
C ARG A 390 -5.46 -15.19 -3.72
N ALA A 391 -4.81 -15.81 -4.70
CA ALA A 391 -5.29 -17.01 -5.38
C ALA A 391 -5.47 -18.19 -4.42
N THR A 392 -4.53 -18.38 -3.49
CA THR A 392 -4.44 -19.60 -2.69
C THR A 392 -5.01 -19.47 -1.28
N LEU A 393 -5.09 -18.25 -0.72
CA LEU A 393 -5.51 -18.02 0.67
C LEU A 393 -6.72 -17.10 0.81
N VAL A 394 -7.02 -16.25 -0.18
CA VAL A 394 -8.15 -15.30 -0.14
C VAL A 394 -9.33 -15.82 -0.94
N GLU A 395 -9.17 -16.04 -2.24
CA GLU A 395 -10.28 -16.40 -3.15
C GLU A 395 -10.80 -17.81 -2.91
N VAL A 396 -10.04 -18.65 -2.23
CA VAL A 396 -10.38 -20.03 -1.88
C VAL A 396 -10.39 -20.25 -0.36
N ASN A 397 -10.49 -19.16 0.42
CA ASN A 397 -10.41 -19.21 1.88
C ASN A 397 -11.42 -20.17 2.52
N ASP A 398 -12.62 -20.30 1.94
CA ASP A 398 -13.64 -21.21 2.45
C ASP A 398 -13.18 -22.68 2.44
N TYR A 399 -12.48 -23.11 1.37
CA TYR A 399 -11.91 -24.46 1.27
C TYR A 399 -10.81 -24.68 2.31
N LEU A 400 -9.88 -23.72 2.42
CA LEU A 400 -8.81 -23.74 3.42
C LEU A 400 -9.39 -23.82 4.85
N LYS A 401 -10.37 -22.97 5.15
CA LYS A 401 -11.01 -22.89 6.46
C LYS A 401 -11.83 -24.14 6.78
N ALA A 402 -12.47 -24.76 5.78
CA ALA A 402 -13.17 -26.03 5.97
C ALA A 402 -12.19 -27.15 6.39
N ALA A 403 -11.09 -27.33 5.65
CA ALA A 403 -10.05 -28.30 5.97
C ALA A 403 -9.43 -28.03 7.35
N TRP A 404 -9.12 -26.76 7.65
CA TRP A 404 -8.55 -26.36 8.94
C TRP A 404 -9.51 -26.61 10.10
N LYS A 405 -10.80 -26.31 9.95
CA LYS A 405 -11.82 -26.59 10.96
C LYS A 405 -11.95 -28.08 11.24
N ALA A 406 -11.95 -28.92 10.20
CA ALA A 406 -11.98 -30.37 10.36
C ALA A 406 -10.76 -30.88 11.16
N LEU A 407 -9.58 -30.35 10.85
CA LEU A 407 -8.34 -30.70 11.54
C LEU A 407 -8.35 -30.27 13.02
N LEU A 408 -8.74 -29.02 13.30
CA LEU A 408 -8.85 -28.50 14.66
C LEU A 408 -9.90 -29.25 15.48
N ALA A 409 -11.03 -29.61 14.89
CA ALA A 409 -12.08 -30.37 15.58
C ALA A 409 -11.56 -31.73 16.06
N LYS A 410 -10.81 -32.45 15.24
CA LYS A 410 -10.16 -33.70 15.66
C LYS A 410 -9.10 -33.49 16.73
N TYR A 411 -8.28 -32.46 16.56
CA TYR A 411 -7.22 -32.15 17.52
C TYR A 411 -7.78 -31.82 18.91
N PHE A 412 -8.75 -30.90 18.99
CA PHE A 412 -9.32 -30.47 20.27
C PHE A 412 -10.25 -31.49 20.91
N SER A 413 -10.81 -32.43 20.16
CA SER A 413 -11.54 -33.57 20.71
C SER A 413 -10.63 -34.71 21.20
N GLY A 414 -9.32 -34.65 20.90
CA GLY A 414 -8.37 -35.72 21.20
C GLY A 414 -8.47 -36.92 20.27
N ALA A 415 -9.15 -36.79 19.12
CA ALA A 415 -9.29 -37.85 18.13
C ALA A 415 -7.98 -38.11 17.36
N ILE A 416 -7.07 -37.15 17.35
CA ILE A 416 -5.70 -37.28 16.82
C ILE A 416 -4.70 -36.76 17.85
N SER A 417 -3.51 -37.34 17.86
CA SER A 417 -2.39 -36.89 18.68
C SER A 417 -1.81 -35.56 18.18
N SER A 418 -0.97 -34.91 19.01
CA SER A 418 -0.23 -33.71 18.58
C SER A 418 0.75 -34.01 17.45
N GLU A 419 1.29 -35.23 17.38
CA GLU A 419 2.19 -35.67 16.30
C GLU A 419 1.46 -35.81 14.97
N GLU A 420 0.29 -36.45 14.99
CA GLU A 420 -0.59 -36.55 13.81
C GLU A 420 -1.09 -35.18 13.36
N PHE A 421 -1.51 -34.33 14.30
CA PHE A 421 -1.91 -32.95 14.00
C PHE A 421 -0.78 -32.18 13.29
N ASN A 422 0.45 -32.25 13.81
CA ASN A 422 1.59 -31.58 13.20
C ASN A 422 1.91 -32.13 11.80
N LYS A 423 1.73 -33.42 11.55
CA LYS A 423 1.87 -34.01 10.22
C LYS A 423 0.86 -33.43 9.24
N TYR A 424 -0.42 -33.38 9.60
CA TYR A 424 -1.45 -32.78 8.76
C TYR A 424 -1.22 -31.27 8.54
N VAL A 425 -0.73 -30.56 9.56
CA VAL A 425 -0.31 -29.16 9.40
C VAL A 425 0.81 -29.03 8.37
N GLU A 426 1.85 -29.87 8.41
CA GLU A 426 2.93 -29.85 7.42
C GLU A 426 2.41 -30.12 6.00
N GLU A 427 1.46 -31.03 5.83
CA GLU A 427 0.87 -31.36 4.52
C GLU A 427 -0.04 -30.24 4.00
N LEU A 428 -0.91 -29.70 4.86
CA LEU A 428 -1.81 -28.58 4.55
C LEU A 428 -1.03 -27.33 4.13
N THR A 429 0.10 -27.09 4.78
CA THR A 429 0.91 -25.87 4.63
C THR A 429 2.14 -26.05 3.74
N ALA A 430 2.39 -27.25 3.22
CA ALA A 430 3.49 -27.50 2.30
C ALA A 430 3.43 -26.55 1.09
N PRO A 431 4.58 -26.19 0.49
CA PRO A 431 4.60 -25.45 -0.77
C PRO A 431 3.67 -26.08 -1.82
N LEU A 432 3.01 -25.25 -2.63
CA LEU A 432 2.06 -25.74 -3.63
C LEU A 432 2.80 -26.31 -4.84
N ASN A 433 2.48 -27.54 -5.19
CA ASN A 433 2.85 -28.12 -6.48
C ASN A 433 1.72 -27.85 -7.48
N PHE A 434 2.07 -27.42 -8.69
CA PHE A 434 1.12 -27.13 -9.76
C PHE A 434 1.79 -27.28 -11.12
N THR A 435 0.99 -27.46 -12.17
CA THR A 435 1.47 -27.44 -13.55
C THR A 435 1.68 -25.99 -14.01
N ASP A 436 2.90 -25.62 -14.36
CA ASP A 436 3.20 -24.30 -14.95
C ASP A 436 2.54 -24.20 -16.33
N PRO A 437 1.62 -23.24 -16.56
CA PRO A 437 0.87 -23.16 -17.82
C PRO A 437 1.74 -22.77 -19.02
N SER A 438 2.95 -22.27 -18.80
CA SER A 438 3.88 -21.88 -19.87
C SER A 438 4.83 -22.98 -20.30
N THR A 439 5.18 -23.91 -19.41
CA THR A 439 6.07 -25.05 -19.73
C THR A 439 5.33 -26.38 -19.81
N GLY A 440 4.19 -26.52 -19.14
CA GLY A 440 3.47 -27.77 -18.97
C GLY A 440 4.11 -28.69 -17.92
N GLU A 441 5.14 -28.24 -17.21
CA GLU A 441 5.86 -29.03 -16.21
C GLU A 441 5.26 -28.84 -14.81
N GLU A 442 5.33 -29.88 -13.98
CA GLU A 442 5.02 -29.77 -12.56
C GLU A 442 6.14 -29.02 -11.83
N VAL A 443 5.78 -27.95 -11.13
CA VAL A 443 6.69 -27.09 -10.39
C VAL A 443 6.20 -26.87 -8.96
N THR A 444 7.11 -26.55 -8.05
CA THR A 444 6.79 -26.15 -6.67
C THR A 444 6.92 -24.64 -6.53
N PHE A 445 5.99 -23.99 -5.81
CA PHE A 445 6.06 -22.56 -5.53
C PHE A 445 7.16 -22.22 -4.49
N THR A 446 8.39 -22.03 -4.99
CA THR A 446 9.56 -21.60 -4.20
C THR A 446 9.84 -20.10 -4.36
N GLU A 447 10.73 -19.54 -3.51
CA GLU A 447 11.20 -18.16 -3.64
C GLU A 447 11.87 -17.94 -5.00
N ASP A 448 12.78 -18.83 -5.39
CA ASP A 448 13.46 -18.79 -6.69
C ASP A 448 12.47 -18.83 -7.85
N TYR A 449 11.44 -19.68 -7.77
CA TYR A 449 10.40 -19.73 -8.79
C TYR A 449 9.66 -18.39 -8.88
N ALA A 450 9.21 -17.85 -7.75
CA ALA A 450 8.51 -16.57 -7.70
C ALA A 450 9.34 -15.42 -8.28
N ILE A 451 10.63 -15.36 -7.95
CA ILE A 451 11.57 -14.38 -8.50
C ILE A 451 11.73 -14.59 -10.02
N SER A 452 11.92 -15.82 -10.47
CA SER A 452 12.21 -16.14 -11.87
C SER A 452 11.08 -15.73 -12.83
N ILE A 453 9.82 -15.80 -12.38
CA ILE A 453 8.66 -15.47 -13.21
C ILE A 453 8.22 -14.01 -13.08
N CYS A 454 8.70 -13.27 -12.08
CA CYS A 454 8.15 -11.97 -11.69
C CYS A 454 8.10 -10.95 -12.85
N GLN A 455 9.18 -10.84 -13.63
CA GLN A 455 9.23 -9.93 -14.77
C GLN A 455 8.16 -10.26 -15.82
N LYS A 456 7.99 -11.54 -16.16
CA LYS A 456 6.98 -12.00 -17.12
C LYS A 456 5.57 -11.86 -16.55
N PHE A 457 5.39 -12.16 -15.26
CA PHE A 457 4.13 -12.03 -14.55
C PHE A 457 3.59 -10.60 -14.55
N VAL A 458 4.48 -9.61 -14.46
CA VAL A 458 4.11 -8.18 -14.51
C VAL A 458 3.81 -7.74 -15.94
N SER A 459 4.55 -8.21 -16.94
CA SER A 459 4.46 -7.72 -18.32
C SER A 459 3.43 -8.45 -19.19
N ASP A 460 3.07 -9.68 -18.86
CA ASP A 460 2.17 -10.53 -19.65
C ASP A 460 0.91 -10.91 -18.84
N ALA A 461 -0.19 -10.22 -19.15
CA ALA A 461 -1.47 -10.44 -18.49
C ALA A 461 -2.03 -11.86 -18.72
N SER A 462 -1.87 -12.42 -19.93
CA SER A 462 -2.37 -13.77 -20.25
C SER A 462 -1.61 -14.83 -19.46
N PHE A 463 -0.29 -14.69 -19.35
CA PHE A 463 0.54 -15.56 -18.51
C PHE A 463 0.16 -15.48 -17.03
N ARG A 464 -0.03 -14.25 -16.52
CA ARG A 464 -0.49 -14.03 -15.14
C ARG A 464 -1.84 -14.73 -14.87
N ASP A 465 -2.83 -14.51 -15.73
CA ASP A 465 -4.18 -15.02 -15.51
C ASP A 465 -4.23 -16.57 -15.58
N ALA A 466 -3.41 -17.16 -16.46
CA ALA A 466 -3.23 -18.61 -16.53
C ALA A 466 -2.58 -19.17 -15.25
N LEU A 467 -1.55 -18.51 -14.72
CA LEU A 467 -0.89 -18.92 -13.47
C LEU A 467 -1.83 -18.83 -12.26
N ILE A 468 -2.56 -17.73 -12.13
CA ILE A 468 -3.55 -17.55 -11.06
C ILE A 468 -4.57 -18.70 -11.11
N THR A 469 -5.05 -19.05 -12.30
CA THR A 469 -5.99 -20.16 -12.48
C THR A 469 -5.38 -21.51 -12.06
N ALA A 470 -4.13 -21.77 -12.43
CA ALA A 470 -3.40 -22.98 -12.05
C ALA A 470 -3.22 -23.08 -10.53
N TRP A 471 -2.79 -21.99 -9.87
CA TRP A 471 -2.63 -21.93 -8.42
C TRP A 471 -3.95 -22.16 -7.68
N LYS A 472 -5.04 -21.50 -8.10
CA LYS A 472 -6.36 -21.70 -7.50
C LYS A 472 -6.80 -23.16 -7.58
N LYS A 473 -6.70 -23.77 -8.76
CA LYS A 473 -7.08 -25.18 -8.97
C LYS A 473 -6.27 -26.12 -8.08
N ALA A 474 -4.95 -25.92 -8.03
CA ALA A 474 -4.07 -26.74 -7.21
C ALA A 474 -4.33 -26.57 -5.70
N ALA A 475 -4.60 -25.34 -5.24
CA ALA A 475 -4.90 -25.03 -3.84
C ALA A 475 -6.24 -25.65 -3.40
N ILE A 476 -7.31 -25.49 -4.20
CA ILE A 476 -8.61 -26.12 -3.94
C ILE A 476 -8.43 -27.64 -3.81
N GLY A 477 -7.78 -28.27 -4.78
CA GLY A 477 -7.55 -29.73 -4.74
C GLY A 477 -6.72 -30.17 -3.53
N LYS A 478 -5.77 -29.36 -3.06
CA LYS A 478 -5.03 -29.64 -1.81
C LYS A 478 -5.96 -29.62 -0.59
N TYR A 479 -6.78 -28.58 -0.47
CA TYR A 479 -7.66 -28.41 0.69
C TYR A 479 -8.81 -29.42 0.70
N GLU A 480 -9.39 -29.76 -0.44
CA GLU A 480 -10.41 -30.80 -0.56
C GLU A 480 -9.86 -32.17 -0.18
N ARG A 481 -8.67 -32.55 -0.69
CA ARG A 481 -8.04 -33.83 -0.28
C ARG A 481 -7.77 -33.89 1.22
N MET A 482 -7.27 -32.79 1.81
CA MET A 482 -7.06 -32.72 3.26
C MET A 482 -8.38 -32.90 4.02
N LEU A 483 -9.45 -32.25 3.55
CA LEU A 483 -10.78 -32.39 4.14
C LEU A 483 -11.29 -33.84 4.04
N GLU A 484 -11.15 -34.49 2.88
CA GLU A 484 -11.51 -35.89 2.67
C GLU A 484 -10.74 -36.85 3.57
N GLU A 485 -9.43 -36.66 3.72
CA GLU A 485 -8.57 -37.48 4.60
C GLU A 485 -8.94 -37.33 6.08
N LEU A 486 -9.43 -36.16 6.47
CA LEU A 486 -9.97 -35.89 7.80
C LEU A 486 -11.42 -36.40 7.94
N GLY A 487 -11.97 -37.08 6.94
CA GLY A 487 -13.34 -37.60 6.95
C GLY A 487 -14.38 -36.49 6.99
N GLY A 488 -14.11 -35.40 6.26
CA GLY A 488 -14.99 -34.25 6.09
C GLY A 488 -16.33 -34.56 5.47
#